data_AF-A0A9P7E5T8-F1
#
_entry.id   AF-A0A9P7E5T8-F1
#
_cell.length_a   1.000
_cell.length_b   1.000
_cell.length_c   1.000
_cell.angle_alpha   90.00
_cell.angle_beta   90.00
_cell.angle_gamma   90.00
#
_symmetry.space_group_name_H-M   'P 1'
#
loop_
_entity.id
_entity.type
_entity.pdbx_description
1 polymer ?
#
loop_
_entity_poly.entity_id
_entity_poly.type
_entity_poly.pdbx_seq_one_letter_code
_entity_poly.pdbx_strand_id
1 'polypeptide(L)'
;MNDAEQIRVHEDESNSVEGPGKVLCGICRRQFYRYTCPGCNVSYCSLTCFRSEAHSQCSEAFYRKEIQTSIETKSSKTHEEREKMLELLKRFDEQTQEEDSNLLRDQDESDSDSNNLVSRFASVDISSASSDELLRLMTKEEIDRFFNALRDPTSQLAQRLLSSEELQSVRQEPWWEASLEGSSSGSMRYGSKPALMEAPLNIVKRQASSPSLIYNICAVLVSYAFATRHLSISPLSSAQNDVPDEAEARRIISQVVPFLVARQSQVLYSTLSSAVTDVWSRFDPGTVGAGSLSVLLRDLSIIARPRLIVTASSDNSSLSDHPSATLLAALSDLSCLFAPRSIGVPSHIQMKLRFYAAQVLSTPPLVFRALANEIQDYARALKAEVGSVMSNPSLQGKNLDASQPKLASNPDIITSGQSFGPSEYLQ
;
A
#
# COMPACT_ATOMS: atom_id res chain seq x y z
N MET A 1 -15.95 -65.43 -14.35
CA MET A 1 -15.83 -64.46 -15.46
C MET A 1 -16.21 -63.11 -14.88
N ASN A 2 -15.23 -62.33 -14.44
CA ASN A 2 -15.46 -61.02 -13.83
C ASN A 2 -15.11 -59.95 -14.87
N ASP A 3 -16.14 -59.39 -15.52
CA ASP A 3 -15.98 -58.19 -16.33
C ASP A 3 -15.82 -56.99 -15.39
N ALA A 4 -14.58 -56.54 -15.22
CA ALA A 4 -14.27 -55.33 -14.49
C ALA A 4 -14.55 -54.12 -15.40
N GLU A 5 -15.57 -53.33 -15.04
CA GLU A 5 -15.86 -52.03 -15.65
C GLU A 5 -14.75 -51.02 -15.29
N GLN A 6 -13.66 -51.05 -16.04
CA GLN A 6 -12.55 -50.11 -15.90
C GLN A 6 -12.87 -48.78 -16.62
N ILE A 7 -12.47 -47.67 -16.02
CA ILE A 7 -12.51 -46.34 -16.64
C ILE A 7 -11.55 -46.34 -17.83
N ARG A 8 -12.07 -46.10 -19.04
CA ARG A 8 -11.25 -46.01 -20.26
C ARG A 8 -10.60 -44.64 -20.34
N VAL A 9 -9.26 -44.64 -20.46
CA VAL A 9 -8.44 -43.43 -20.66
C VAL A 9 -8.17 -43.29 -22.16
N HIS A 10 -8.38 -42.10 -22.72
CA HIS A 10 -7.86 -41.77 -24.04
C HIS A 10 -6.46 -41.17 -23.88
N GLU A 11 -5.43 -41.89 -24.32
CA GLU A 11 -4.05 -41.39 -24.36
C GLU A 11 -3.84 -40.56 -25.64
N ASP A 12 -3.31 -39.35 -25.47
CA ASP A 12 -2.95 -38.43 -26.54
C ASP A 12 -1.60 -38.85 -27.16
N GLU A 13 -1.62 -39.60 -28.27
CA GLU A 13 -0.47 -39.68 -29.19
C GLU A 13 -0.57 -38.59 -30.27
N SER A 14 0.57 -37.98 -30.56
CA SER A 14 0.73 -36.72 -31.28
C SER A 14 0.55 -36.79 -32.80
N ASN A 15 -0.13 -35.75 -33.32
CA ASN A 15 0.08 -35.05 -34.60
C ASN A 15 -0.70 -35.48 -35.87
N SER A 16 -1.12 -34.44 -36.60
CA SER A 16 -1.74 -34.33 -37.95
C SER A 16 -3.25 -34.62 -38.17
N VAL A 17 -3.99 -33.51 -38.35
CA VAL A 17 -4.99 -33.17 -39.40
C VAL A 17 -6.26 -34.03 -39.58
N GLU A 18 -7.41 -33.33 -39.48
CA GLU A 18 -8.80 -33.63 -39.95
C GLU A 18 -9.74 -34.56 -39.13
N GLY A 19 -10.62 -33.92 -38.32
CA GLY A 19 -12.00 -34.31 -37.90
C GLY A 19 -12.28 -35.69 -37.24
N PRO A 20 -13.09 -35.78 -36.14
CA PRO A 20 -14.30 -35.01 -35.88
C PRO A 20 -14.28 -34.25 -34.55
N GLY A 21 -15.28 -33.39 -34.32
CA GLY A 21 -15.32 -32.37 -33.26
C GLY A 21 -14.87 -32.86 -31.87
N LYS A 22 -13.93 -32.13 -31.26
CA LYS A 22 -13.53 -32.32 -29.86
C LYS A 22 -14.78 -32.19 -28.98
N VAL A 23 -15.33 -33.31 -28.53
CA VAL A 23 -16.55 -33.31 -27.72
C VAL A 23 -16.26 -32.62 -26.39
N LEU A 24 -17.19 -31.81 -25.91
CA LEU A 24 -17.06 -31.15 -24.61
C LEU A 24 -17.48 -32.13 -23.50
N CYS A 25 -16.93 -31.94 -22.30
CA CYS A 25 -17.35 -32.64 -21.10
C CYS A 25 -18.87 -32.53 -20.94
N GLY A 26 -19.56 -33.67 -20.88
CA GLY A 26 -21.01 -33.75 -20.74
C GLY A 26 -21.54 -33.19 -19.41
N ILE A 27 -20.65 -33.00 -18.43
CA ILE A 27 -20.96 -32.53 -17.08
C ILE A 27 -20.76 -31.02 -16.96
N CYS A 28 -19.53 -30.52 -17.20
CA CYS A 28 -19.22 -29.10 -17.02
C CYS A 28 -19.35 -28.26 -18.29
N ARG A 29 -19.34 -28.89 -19.48
CA ARG A 29 -19.36 -28.24 -20.82
C ARG A 29 -18.31 -27.15 -21.07
N ARG A 30 -17.33 -26.99 -20.17
CA ARG A 30 -16.30 -25.93 -20.22
C ARG A 30 -14.96 -26.41 -20.79
N GLN A 31 -14.70 -27.72 -20.74
CA GLN A 31 -13.44 -28.33 -21.15
C GLN A 31 -13.72 -29.58 -21.99
N PHE A 32 -12.75 -30.00 -22.82
CA PHE A 32 -12.83 -31.24 -23.57
C PHE A 32 -12.80 -32.46 -22.64
N TYR A 33 -13.49 -33.54 -23.01
CA TYR A 33 -13.49 -34.76 -22.20
C TYR A 33 -12.13 -35.47 -22.27
N ARG A 34 -11.74 -36.14 -21.17
CA ARG A 34 -10.54 -36.97 -21.08
C ARG A 34 -10.86 -38.42 -20.72
N TYR A 35 -12.02 -38.64 -20.11
CA TYR A 35 -12.44 -39.91 -19.55
C TYR A 35 -13.92 -40.15 -19.87
N THR A 36 -14.33 -41.42 -19.86
CA THR A 36 -15.73 -41.83 -20.09
C THR A 36 -16.16 -42.78 -18.97
N CYS A 37 -17.33 -42.53 -18.38
CA CYS A 37 -17.86 -43.39 -17.32
C CYS A 37 -18.34 -44.73 -17.91
N PRO A 38 -17.91 -45.89 -17.39
CA PRO A 38 -18.34 -47.19 -17.94
C PRO A 38 -19.82 -47.50 -17.69
N GLY A 39 -20.43 -46.93 -16.64
CA GLY A 39 -21.83 -47.22 -16.29
C GLY A 39 -22.86 -46.45 -17.10
N CYS A 40 -22.60 -45.17 -17.43
CA CYS A 40 -23.55 -44.32 -18.15
C CYS A 40 -23.00 -43.76 -19.48
N ASN A 41 -21.76 -44.08 -19.82
CA ASN A 41 -21.05 -43.65 -21.02
C ASN A 41 -20.92 -42.12 -21.18
N VAL A 42 -21.07 -41.35 -20.09
CA VAL A 42 -20.89 -39.90 -20.09
C VAL A 42 -19.41 -39.54 -20.11
N SER A 43 -19.06 -38.62 -20.99
CA SER A 43 -17.70 -38.10 -21.14
C SER A 43 -17.43 -36.94 -20.16
N TYR A 44 -16.31 -36.99 -19.45
CA TYR A 44 -15.94 -36.00 -18.43
C TYR A 44 -14.46 -35.59 -18.47
N CYS A 45 -14.13 -34.39 -18.00
CA CYS A 45 -12.77 -33.84 -18.11
C CYS A 45 -11.85 -34.16 -16.90
N SER A 46 -12.43 -34.37 -15.71
CA SER A 46 -11.69 -34.52 -14.46
C SER A 46 -12.48 -35.28 -13.39
N LEU A 47 -11.79 -35.76 -12.35
CA LEU A 47 -12.42 -36.39 -11.18
C LEU A 47 -13.44 -35.47 -10.47
N THR A 48 -13.24 -34.15 -10.53
CA THR A 48 -14.23 -33.20 -9.98
C THR A 48 -15.56 -33.23 -10.73
N CYS A 49 -15.53 -33.46 -12.05
CA CYS A 49 -16.76 -33.68 -12.82
C CYS A 49 -17.36 -35.06 -12.52
N PHE A 50 -16.54 -36.09 -12.36
CA PHE A 50 -17.02 -37.43 -12.00
C PHE A 50 -17.76 -37.46 -10.64
N ARG A 51 -17.31 -36.66 -9.65
CA ARG A 51 -17.91 -36.55 -8.30
C ARG A 51 -18.96 -35.45 -8.18
N SER A 52 -19.36 -34.82 -9.29
CA SER A 52 -20.38 -33.77 -9.25
C SER A 52 -21.76 -34.33 -8.93
N GLU A 53 -22.63 -33.51 -8.36
CA GLU A 53 -24.01 -33.89 -8.05
C GLU A 53 -24.78 -34.37 -9.30
N ALA A 54 -24.45 -33.80 -10.47
CA ALA A 54 -24.98 -34.20 -11.78
C ALA A 54 -24.58 -35.62 -12.23
N HIS A 55 -23.55 -36.21 -11.60
CA HIS A 55 -23.06 -37.57 -11.86
C HIS A 55 -22.94 -38.40 -10.57
N SER A 56 -23.72 -38.04 -9.54
CA SER A 56 -23.71 -38.67 -8.21
C SER A 56 -24.06 -40.16 -8.27
N GLN A 57 -25.09 -40.54 -9.03
CA GLN A 57 -25.64 -41.89 -9.05
C GLN A 57 -24.68 -42.97 -9.56
N CYS A 58 -23.82 -42.65 -10.54
CA CYS A 58 -22.77 -43.57 -11.02
C CYS A 58 -21.50 -43.49 -10.18
N SER A 59 -21.17 -42.31 -9.62
CA SER A 59 -19.98 -42.15 -8.78
C SER A 59 -20.12 -42.89 -7.44
N GLU A 60 -21.29 -42.83 -6.80
CA GLU A 60 -21.55 -43.47 -5.51
C GLU A 60 -21.60 -45.00 -5.65
N ALA A 61 -22.21 -45.52 -6.71
CA ALA A 61 -22.26 -46.95 -6.99
C ALA A 61 -20.86 -47.55 -7.21
N PHE A 62 -19.98 -46.82 -7.91
CA PHE A 62 -18.59 -47.22 -8.11
C PHE A 62 -17.81 -47.26 -6.79
N TYR A 63 -17.90 -46.21 -5.96
CA TYR A 63 -17.24 -46.18 -4.65
C TYR A 63 -17.75 -47.26 -3.71
N ARG A 64 -19.07 -47.49 -3.67
CA ARG A 64 -19.67 -48.53 -2.83
C ARG A 64 -19.17 -49.93 -3.24
N LYS A 65 -19.06 -50.18 -4.54
CA LYS A 65 -18.57 -51.47 -5.07
C LYS A 65 -17.08 -51.66 -4.76
N GLU A 66 -16.27 -50.62 -4.86
CA GLU A 66 -14.83 -50.67 -4.54
C GLU A 66 -14.56 -50.87 -3.04
N ILE A 67 -15.39 -50.26 -2.18
CA ILE A 67 -15.34 -50.49 -0.74
C ILE A 67 -15.79 -51.92 -0.42
N GLN A 68 -16.85 -52.41 -1.07
CA GLN A 68 -17.33 -53.77 -0.85
C GLN A 68 -16.30 -54.82 -1.28
N THR A 69 -15.69 -54.68 -2.47
CA THR A 69 -14.65 -55.60 -2.95
C THR A 69 -13.38 -55.52 -2.10
N SER A 70 -13.00 -54.34 -1.59
CA SER A 70 -11.85 -54.19 -0.69
C SER A 70 -12.09 -54.76 0.72
N ILE A 71 -13.35 -54.78 1.19
CA ILE A 71 -13.74 -55.46 2.43
C ILE A 71 -13.78 -56.98 2.24
N GLU A 72 -14.38 -57.47 1.13
CA GLU A 72 -14.47 -58.90 0.82
C GLU A 72 -13.09 -59.53 0.58
N THR A 73 -12.13 -58.81 0.01
CA THR A 73 -10.74 -59.29 -0.14
C THR A 73 -9.91 -59.23 1.14
N LYS A 74 -10.41 -58.60 2.22
CA LYS A 74 -9.70 -58.50 3.51
C LYS A 74 -10.37 -59.25 4.66
N SER A 75 -11.57 -59.82 4.48
CA SER A 75 -12.25 -60.56 5.54
C SER A 75 -12.05 -62.08 5.43
N SER A 76 -10.93 -62.56 5.94
CA SER A 76 -10.84 -63.93 6.48
C SER A 76 -10.40 -63.83 7.93
N LYS A 77 -11.32 -63.33 8.78
CA LYS A 77 -11.15 -63.26 10.23
C LYS A 77 -12.45 -63.75 10.89
N THR A 78 -12.29 -64.69 11.79
CA THR A 78 -13.32 -65.51 12.44
C THR A 78 -14.36 -64.67 13.19
N HIS A 79 -15.57 -65.23 13.35
CA HIS A 79 -16.74 -64.63 14.02
C HIS A 79 -16.40 -63.96 15.37
N GLU A 80 -15.42 -64.50 16.08
CA GLU A 80 -14.97 -64.04 17.40
C GLU A 80 -14.19 -62.70 17.36
N GLU A 81 -13.46 -62.40 16.28
CA GLU A 81 -12.84 -61.08 16.09
C GLU A 81 -13.87 -60.01 15.71
N ARG A 82 -14.95 -60.42 15.02
CA ARG A 82 -16.06 -59.53 14.65
C ARG A 82 -16.87 -59.09 15.88
N GLU A 83 -17.12 -59.99 16.83
CA GLU A 83 -17.74 -59.64 18.10
C GLU A 83 -16.86 -58.70 18.93
N LYS A 84 -15.56 -58.95 19.02
CA LYS A 84 -14.62 -58.02 19.70
C LYS A 84 -14.55 -56.66 19.04
N MET A 85 -14.63 -56.57 17.70
CA MET A 85 -14.65 -55.29 16.99
C MET A 85 -15.96 -54.53 17.21
N LEU A 86 -17.09 -55.23 17.26
CA LEU A 86 -18.40 -54.63 17.60
C LEU A 86 -18.45 -54.15 19.05
N GLU A 87 -17.83 -54.88 19.98
CA GLU A 87 -17.74 -54.49 21.38
C GLU A 87 -16.81 -53.27 21.58
N LEU A 88 -15.70 -53.18 20.84
CA LEU A 88 -14.86 -51.98 20.82
C LEU A 88 -15.59 -50.76 20.22
N LEU A 89 -16.35 -50.94 19.14
CA LEU A 89 -17.15 -49.87 18.54
C LEU A 89 -18.24 -49.38 19.49
N LYS A 90 -18.93 -50.30 20.18
CA LYS A 90 -19.94 -49.96 21.17
C LYS A 90 -19.35 -49.17 22.34
N ARG A 91 -18.16 -49.55 22.81
CA ARG A 91 -17.44 -48.81 23.86
C ARG A 91 -17.01 -47.41 23.40
N PHE A 92 -16.65 -47.28 22.11
CA PHE A 92 -16.32 -45.98 21.52
C PHE A 92 -17.55 -45.09 21.38
N ASP A 93 -18.70 -45.63 20.97
CA ASP A 93 -19.96 -44.88 20.90
C ASP A 93 -20.45 -44.43 22.29
N GLU A 94 -20.29 -45.26 23.33
CA GLU A 94 -20.62 -44.89 24.71
C GLU A 94 -19.70 -43.79 25.26
N GLN A 95 -18.41 -43.79 24.90
CA GLN A 95 -17.47 -42.70 25.22
C GLN A 95 -17.74 -41.43 24.40
N THR A 96 -18.16 -41.57 23.14
CA THR A 96 -18.48 -40.44 22.27
C THR A 96 -19.80 -39.78 22.70
N GLN A 97 -20.80 -40.52 23.19
CA GLN A 97 -22.04 -39.95 23.72
C GLN A 97 -21.85 -39.13 25.00
N GLU A 98 -20.87 -39.46 25.85
CA GLU A 98 -20.53 -38.64 27.02
C GLU A 98 -19.80 -37.34 26.59
N GLU A 99 -18.98 -37.38 25.54
CA GLU A 99 -18.31 -36.20 24.96
C GLU A 99 -19.28 -35.31 24.16
N ASP A 100 -20.26 -35.87 23.44
CA ASP A 100 -21.25 -35.11 22.64
C ASP A 100 -22.29 -34.38 23.52
N SER A 101 -22.49 -34.84 24.76
CA SER A 101 -23.31 -34.12 25.76
C SER A 101 -22.63 -32.87 26.31
N ASN A 102 -21.30 -32.76 26.19
CA ASN A 102 -20.55 -31.53 26.51
C ASN A 102 -20.44 -30.59 25.30
N LEU A 103 -20.47 -31.09 24.06
CA LEU A 103 -20.36 -30.27 22.85
C LEU A 103 -21.61 -29.45 22.49
N LEU A 104 -22.77 -29.75 23.10
CA LEU A 104 -23.98 -28.95 22.97
C LEU A 104 -24.13 -27.85 24.03
N ARG A 105 -23.15 -27.67 24.92
CA ARG A 105 -23.12 -26.58 25.91
C ARG A 105 -22.16 -25.43 25.55
N ASP A 106 -21.34 -25.59 24.51
CA ASP A 106 -20.27 -24.64 24.15
C ASP A 106 -20.61 -23.71 22.95
N GLN A 107 -21.88 -23.55 22.59
CA GLN A 107 -22.29 -22.54 21.60
C GLN A 107 -22.58 -21.14 22.18
N ASP A 108 -22.34 -20.92 23.49
CA ASP A 108 -22.40 -19.60 24.14
C ASP A 108 -21.03 -19.11 24.68
N GLU A 109 -19.92 -19.79 24.37
CA GLU A 109 -18.56 -19.46 24.85
C GLU A 109 -17.70 -18.74 23.79
N SER A 110 -18.30 -17.82 23.02
CA SER A 110 -17.53 -16.84 22.21
C SER A 110 -17.79 -15.39 22.62
N ASP A 111 -18.24 -15.17 23.86
CA ASP A 111 -18.49 -13.84 24.43
C ASP A 111 -17.73 -13.58 25.76
N SER A 112 -16.80 -14.47 26.14
CA SER A 112 -16.01 -14.30 27.38
C SER A 112 -14.80 -13.36 27.17
N ASP A 113 -14.17 -13.38 26.00
CA ASP A 113 -13.01 -12.52 25.70
C ASP A 113 -13.40 -11.05 25.42
N SER A 114 -14.58 -10.82 24.82
CA SER A 114 -15.11 -9.47 24.54
C SER A 114 -15.39 -8.69 25.84
N ASN A 115 -15.96 -9.38 26.83
CA ASN A 115 -16.28 -8.81 28.14
C ASN A 115 -15.03 -8.48 28.98
N ASN A 116 -13.92 -9.21 28.80
CA ASN A 116 -12.66 -8.92 29.49
C ASN A 116 -12.02 -7.60 28.99
N LEU A 117 -12.02 -7.37 27.67
CA LEU A 117 -11.52 -6.13 27.07
C LEU A 117 -12.38 -4.92 27.48
N VAL A 118 -13.71 -5.03 27.40
CA VAL A 118 -14.63 -3.96 27.80
C VAL A 118 -14.49 -3.61 29.28
N SER A 119 -14.34 -4.60 30.16
CA SER A 119 -14.13 -4.35 31.60
C SER A 119 -12.77 -3.71 31.90
N ARG A 120 -11.71 -4.06 31.16
CA ARG A 120 -10.36 -3.44 31.30
C ARG A 120 -10.33 -1.98 30.82
N PHE A 121 -11.14 -1.64 29.82
CA PHE A 121 -11.24 -0.28 29.27
C PHE A 121 -12.31 0.59 29.96
N ALA A 122 -13.16 0.02 30.81
CA ALA A 122 -14.26 0.73 31.47
C ALA A 122 -13.82 1.92 32.35
N SER A 123 -12.59 1.90 32.87
CA SER A 123 -12.04 2.97 33.71
C SER A 123 -11.10 3.94 32.98
N VAL A 124 -10.85 3.75 31.68
CA VAL A 124 -9.88 4.54 30.92
C VAL A 124 -10.59 5.44 29.94
N ASP A 125 -10.27 6.72 29.99
CA ASP A 125 -10.70 7.67 28.97
C ASP A 125 -9.85 7.48 27.72
N ILE A 126 -10.42 6.76 26.75
CA ILE A 126 -9.80 6.43 25.46
C ILE A 126 -9.39 7.70 24.70
N SER A 127 -10.06 8.84 24.96
CA SER A 127 -9.79 10.10 24.25
C SER A 127 -8.57 10.86 24.74
N SER A 128 -8.05 10.54 25.93
CA SER A 128 -6.90 11.21 26.55
C SER A 128 -5.72 10.27 26.86
N ALA A 129 -5.93 8.97 26.78
CA ALA A 129 -4.90 7.97 27.03
C ALA A 129 -3.87 7.89 25.89
N SER A 130 -2.60 7.71 26.26
CA SER A 130 -1.53 7.54 25.27
C SER A 130 -1.61 6.18 24.57
N SER A 131 -1.09 6.08 23.34
CA SER A 131 -1.04 4.82 22.58
C SER A 131 -0.40 3.67 23.37
N ASP A 132 0.70 3.94 24.09
CA ASP A 132 1.40 2.94 24.91
C ASP A 132 0.58 2.48 26.12
N GLU A 133 -0.23 3.36 26.69
CA GLU A 133 -1.11 3.04 27.82
C GLU A 133 -2.28 2.16 27.38
N LEU A 134 -2.88 2.47 26.24
CA LEU A 134 -3.92 1.65 25.62
C LEU A 134 -3.40 0.25 25.27
N LEU A 135 -2.20 0.14 24.70
CA LEU A 135 -1.59 -1.15 24.37
C LEU A 135 -1.24 -1.97 25.61
N ARG A 136 -0.82 -1.34 26.71
CA ARG A 136 -0.56 -2.05 28.00
C ARG A 136 -1.84 -2.63 28.61
N LEU A 137 -2.99 -2.06 28.29
CA LEU A 137 -4.30 -2.54 28.71
C LEU A 137 -4.84 -3.66 27.82
N MET A 138 -4.11 -4.13 26.82
CA MET A 138 -4.45 -5.26 25.98
C MET A 138 -3.58 -6.49 26.32
N THR A 139 -4.02 -7.70 25.98
CA THR A 139 -3.18 -8.91 26.06
C THR A 139 -2.21 -8.95 24.88
N LYS A 140 -1.16 -9.76 24.98
CA LYS A 140 -0.20 -9.91 23.87
C LYS A 140 -0.86 -10.50 22.63
N GLU A 141 -1.81 -11.41 22.82
CA GLU A 141 -2.57 -12.06 21.76
C GLU A 141 -3.49 -11.08 21.03
N GLU A 142 -4.13 -10.14 21.76
CA GLU A 142 -4.94 -9.07 21.18
C GLU A 142 -4.10 -8.08 20.39
N ILE A 143 -2.94 -7.70 20.93
CA ILE A 143 -1.97 -6.82 20.26
C ILE A 143 -1.47 -7.47 18.97
N ASP A 144 -1.07 -8.75 19.03
CA ASP A 144 -0.59 -9.49 17.87
C ASP A 144 -1.70 -9.64 16.82
N ARG A 145 -2.95 -9.91 17.23
CA ARG A 145 -4.11 -9.97 16.32
C ARG A 145 -4.33 -8.63 15.62
N PHE A 146 -4.25 -7.52 16.34
CA PHE A 146 -4.39 -6.17 15.79
C PHE A 146 -3.28 -5.85 14.77
N PHE A 147 -2.01 -6.05 15.14
CA PHE A 147 -0.89 -5.76 14.23
C PHE A 147 -0.85 -6.70 13.02
N ASN A 148 -1.24 -7.96 13.17
CA ASN A 148 -1.36 -8.89 12.04
C ASN A 148 -2.44 -8.45 11.06
N ALA A 149 -3.57 -7.92 11.54
CA ALA A 149 -4.57 -7.34 10.67
C ALA A 149 -4.08 -6.06 9.99
N LEU A 150 -3.34 -5.19 10.67
CA LEU A 150 -2.78 -3.99 10.04
C LEU A 150 -1.72 -4.30 8.97
N ARG A 151 -1.00 -5.41 9.08
CA ARG A 151 -0.03 -5.87 8.05
C ARG A 151 -0.70 -6.34 6.77
N ASP A 152 -1.93 -6.87 6.86
CA ASP A 152 -2.72 -7.28 5.71
C ASP A 152 -3.97 -6.38 5.56
N PRO A 153 -3.86 -5.28 4.79
CA PRO A 153 -4.98 -4.37 4.59
C PRO A 153 -6.16 -5.01 3.85
N THR A 154 -5.99 -6.22 3.29
CA THR A 154 -7.07 -6.97 2.63
C THR A 154 -7.81 -7.93 3.55
N SER A 155 -7.31 -8.15 4.77
CA SER A 155 -7.97 -8.97 5.78
C SER A 155 -9.35 -8.41 6.15
N GLN A 156 -10.31 -9.31 6.39
CA GLN A 156 -11.68 -8.91 6.77
C GLN A 156 -11.71 -8.05 8.04
N LEU A 157 -10.82 -8.33 9.00
CA LEU A 157 -10.74 -7.56 10.24
C LEU A 157 -10.21 -6.14 9.96
N ALA A 158 -9.16 -6.03 9.14
CA ALA A 158 -8.61 -4.73 8.72
C ALA A 158 -9.64 -3.92 7.95
N GLN A 159 -10.34 -4.53 7.00
CA GLN A 159 -11.40 -3.86 6.25
C GLN A 159 -12.53 -3.36 7.14
N ARG A 160 -13.00 -4.19 8.09
CA ARG A 160 -14.04 -3.78 9.06
C ARG A 160 -13.59 -2.60 9.92
N LEU A 161 -12.37 -2.64 10.45
CA LEU A 161 -11.81 -1.54 11.25
C LEU A 161 -11.62 -0.27 10.42
N LEU A 162 -11.12 -0.37 9.19
CA LEU A 162 -10.91 0.78 8.31
C LEU A 162 -12.21 1.36 7.75
N SER A 163 -13.28 0.55 7.69
CA SER A 163 -14.61 0.96 7.25
C SER A 163 -15.53 1.44 8.37
N SER A 164 -15.09 1.39 9.63
CA SER A 164 -15.95 1.75 10.77
C SER A 164 -16.31 3.24 10.77
N GLU A 165 -17.52 3.56 11.19
CA GLU A 165 -18.04 4.92 11.21
C GLU A 165 -17.29 5.77 12.26
N GLU A 166 -16.88 5.16 13.36
CA GLU A 166 -16.09 5.80 14.42
C GLU A 166 -14.75 6.27 13.89
N LEU A 167 -14.02 5.41 13.14
CA LEU A 167 -12.74 5.78 12.55
C LEU A 167 -12.92 6.84 11.47
N GLN A 168 -13.97 6.76 10.66
CA GLN A 168 -14.29 7.79 9.66
C GLN A 168 -14.63 9.14 10.29
N SER A 169 -15.30 9.15 11.45
CA SER A 169 -15.69 10.38 12.17
C SER A 169 -14.50 11.12 12.80
N VAL A 170 -13.44 10.38 13.16
CA VAL A 170 -12.20 10.92 13.73
C VAL A 170 -11.17 11.24 12.64
N ARG A 171 -11.20 10.51 11.51
CA ARG A 171 -10.23 10.69 10.42
C ARG A 171 -10.25 12.11 9.89
N GLN A 172 -9.08 12.73 9.88
CA GLN A 172 -8.89 14.06 9.35
C GLN A 172 -8.18 14.00 7.99
N GLU A 173 -8.87 14.45 6.95
CA GLU A 173 -8.29 14.56 5.62
C GLU A 173 -7.37 15.79 5.51
N PRO A 174 -6.42 15.78 4.56
CA PRO A 174 -5.50 16.90 4.40
C PRO A 174 -6.20 18.22 4.13
N TRP A 175 -5.74 19.30 4.77
CA TRP A 175 -6.37 20.62 4.71
C TRP A 175 -6.47 21.21 3.29
N TRP A 176 -5.62 20.78 2.36
CA TRP A 176 -5.62 21.25 0.97
C TRP A 176 -6.75 20.65 0.12
N GLU A 177 -7.39 19.56 0.55
CA GLU A 177 -8.52 18.96 -0.16
C GLU A 177 -9.84 19.69 0.10
N ALA A 178 -9.94 20.41 1.24
CA ALA A 178 -11.14 21.19 1.61
C ALA A 178 -11.53 22.25 0.56
N SER A 179 -10.59 22.68 -0.29
CA SER A 179 -10.85 23.67 -1.35
C SER A 179 -11.47 23.06 -2.63
N LEU A 180 -11.47 21.74 -2.77
CA LEU A 180 -12.00 21.04 -3.96
C LEU A 180 -13.46 20.66 -3.79
N GLU A 181 -13.86 20.35 -2.56
CA GLU A 181 -15.22 19.96 -2.20
C GLU A 181 -15.95 21.20 -1.69
N GLY A 182 -16.57 21.93 -2.62
CA GLY A 182 -17.39 23.10 -2.28
C GLY A 182 -18.53 22.71 -1.34
N SER A 183 -18.31 22.84 -0.03
CA SER A 183 -19.29 22.75 1.07
C SER A 183 -20.43 21.73 0.90
N SER A 184 -20.18 20.57 0.30
CA SER A 184 -21.20 19.53 0.12
C SER A 184 -21.19 18.54 1.28
N SER A 185 -21.90 18.90 2.35
CA SER A 185 -22.81 18.05 3.15
C SER A 185 -22.42 16.60 3.51
N GLY A 186 -21.13 16.27 3.64
CA GLY A 186 -20.66 14.96 4.10
C GLY A 186 -19.80 15.07 5.37
N SER A 187 -19.82 14.03 6.21
CA SER A 187 -19.11 13.86 7.50
C SER A 187 -17.58 14.06 7.47
N MET A 188 -16.99 14.47 6.34
CA MET A 188 -15.54 14.53 6.15
C MET A 188 -14.92 15.72 6.89
N ARG A 189 -14.03 15.44 7.84
CA ARG A 189 -13.31 16.47 8.59
C ARG A 189 -11.98 16.77 7.90
N TYR A 190 -11.71 18.04 7.64
CA TYR A 190 -10.44 18.48 7.08
C TYR A 190 -9.56 19.15 8.13
N GLY A 191 -8.25 19.12 7.89
CA GLY A 191 -7.30 19.96 8.60
C GLY A 191 -7.63 21.44 8.54
N SER A 192 -7.28 22.18 9.60
CA SER A 192 -7.25 23.64 9.52
C SER A 192 -6.10 24.09 8.61
N LYS A 193 -6.34 25.13 7.82
CA LYS A 193 -5.30 25.69 6.95
C LYS A 193 -4.21 26.36 7.80
N PRO A 194 -2.92 26.03 7.61
CA PRO A 194 -1.82 26.65 8.34
C PRO A 194 -1.78 28.17 8.17
N ALA A 195 -1.37 28.87 9.23
CA ALA A 195 -1.06 30.29 9.18
C ALA A 195 0.16 30.54 8.29
N LEU A 196 0.14 31.65 7.54
CA LEU A 196 1.24 32.01 6.65
C LEU A 196 2.39 32.62 7.44
N MET A 197 3.62 32.19 7.14
CA MET A 197 4.84 32.79 7.70
C MET A 197 4.98 34.26 7.28
N GLU A 198 5.67 35.07 8.09
CA GLU A 198 6.02 36.43 7.71
C GLU A 198 6.85 36.43 6.43
N ALA A 199 6.38 37.17 5.41
CA ALA A 199 7.00 37.22 4.10
C ALA A 199 8.43 37.77 4.20
N PRO A 200 9.47 37.04 3.77
CA PRO A 200 10.80 37.60 3.67
C PRO A 200 10.91 38.44 2.38
N LEU A 201 10.16 39.54 2.30
CA LEU A 201 10.12 40.43 1.13
C LEU A 201 11.51 40.97 0.76
N ASN A 202 12.43 41.05 1.73
CA ASN A 202 13.81 41.48 1.52
C ASN A 202 14.66 40.48 0.73
N ILE A 203 14.24 39.21 0.63
CA ILE A 203 14.91 38.14 -0.13
C ILE A 203 14.37 38.03 -1.57
N VAL A 204 13.24 38.70 -1.86
CA VAL A 204 12.50 38.61 -3.14
C VAL A 204 13.21 39.34 -4.30
N LYS A 205 14.33 40.02 -4.05
CA LYS A 205 15.20 40.56 -5.12
C LYS A 205 15.90 39.39 -5.82
N ARG A 206 15.18 38.77 -6.77
CA ARG A 206 15.70 37.72 -7.65
C ARG A 206 17.01 38.20 -8.27
N GLN A 207 18.12 37.54 -7.95
CA GLN A 207 19.29 37.61 -8.82
C GLN A 207 18.89 36.90 -10.11
N ALA A 208 18.89 37.60 -11.25
CA ALA A 208 18.41 37.08 -12.53
C ALA A 208 19.14 35.80 -13.01
N SER A 209 20.26 35.44 -12.36
CA SER A 209 21.09 34.28 -12.63
C SER A 209 20.84 33.05 -11.73
N SER A 210 19.92 33.11 -10.76
CA SER A 210 19.68 31.97 -9.88
C SER A 210 18.88 30.86 -10.59
N PRO A 211 19.27 29.59 -10.47
CA PRO A 211 18.55 28.49 -11.11
C PRO A 211 17.17 28.31 -10.47
N SER A 212 16.22 27.79 -11.25
CA SER A 212 14.87 27.51 -10.76
C SER A 212 14.90 26.40 -9.72
N LEU A 213 14.23 26.62 -8.58
CA LEU A 213 14.13 25.65 -7.48
C LEU A 213 12.73 25.01 -7.38
N ILE A 214 11.93 25.10 -8.44
CA ILE A 214 10.56 24.57 -8.45
C ILE A 214 10.51 23.06 -8.19
N TYR A 215 11.49 22.30 -8.70
CA TYR A 215 11.54 20.85 -8.47
C TYR A 215 12.08 20.48 -7.08
N ASN A 216 12.96 21.30 -6.50
CA ASN A 216 13.30 21.19 -5.08
C ASN A 216 12.08 21.45 -4.19
N ILE A 217 11.25 22.44 -4.53
CA ILE A 217 9.97 22.67 -3.86
C ILE A 217 9.07 21.45 -4.01
N CYS A 218 8.99 20.82 -5.19
CA CYS A 218 8.28 19.55 -5.36
C CYS A 218 8.79 18.47 -4.39
N ALA A 219 10.10 18.26 -4.29
CA ALA A 219 10.67 17.27 -3.36
C ALA A 219 10.25 17.53 -1.90
N VAL A 220 10.26 18.80 -1.47
CA VAL A 220 9.78 19.23 -0.14
C VAL A 220 8.27 18.97 0.01
N LEU A 221 7.48 19.22 -1.02
CA LEU A 221 6.03 18.99 -0.96
C LEU A 221 5.68 17.50 -0.95
N VAL A 222 6.43 16.64 -1.66
CA VAL A 222 6.18 15.18 -1.63
C VAL A 222 6.37 14.65 -0.22
N SER A 223 7.44 15.05 0.45
CA SER A 223 7.68 14.62 1.83
C SER A 223 6.62 15.16 2.80
N TYR A 224 6.18 16.41 2.59
CA TYR A 224 5.10 17.02 3.37
C TYR A 224 3.78 16.25 3.21
N ALA A 225 3.34 16.02 1.98
CA ALA A 225 2.13 15.28 1.68
C ALA A 225 2.21 13.84 2.23
N PHE A 226 3.37 13.20 2.10
CA PHE A 226 3.59 11.88 2.66
C PHE A 226 3.48 11.88 4.18
N ALA A 227 4.19 12.78 4.88
CA ALA A 227 4.13 12.85 6.34
C ALA A 227 2.70 13.13 6.85
N THR A 228 1.98 14.06 6.21
CA THR A 228 0.58 14.35 6.56
C THR A 228 -0.33 13.14 6.37
N ARG A 229 -0.22 12.41 5.26
CA ARG A 229 -1.06 11.22 5.02
C ARG A 229 -0.64 10.02 5.86
N HIS A 230 0.66 9.78 6.00
CA HIS A 230 1.20 8.64 6.73
C HIS A 230 0.88 8.73 8.23
N LEU A 231 0.94 9.94 8.79
CA LEU A 231 0.61 10.17 10.20
C LEU A 231 -0.87 10.51 10.41
N SER A 232 -1.63 10.77 9.33
CA SER A 232 -3.01 11.30 9.39
C SER A 232 -3.14 12.59 10.21
N ILE A 233 -2.11 13.45 10.11
CA ILE A 233 -2.00 14.70 10.86
C ILE A 233 -2.03 15.89 9.91
N SER A 234 -3.01 16.77 10.09
CA SER A 234 -3.20 17.93 9.24
C SER A 234 -3.73 19.13 10.05
N PRO A 235 -2.95 20.20 10.27
CA PRO A 235 -1.58 20.44 9.81
C PRO A 235 -0.50 19.76 10.68
N LEU A 236 0.71 19.58 10.13
CA LEU A 236 1.82 18.90 10.85
C LEU A 236 2.29 19.67 12.07
N SER A 237 2.17 21.01 12.08
CA SER A 237 2.52 21.86 13.20
C SER A 237 1.33 22.19 14.12
N SER A 238 0.25 21.41 14.09
CA SER A 238 -0.91 21.64 14.96
C SER A 238 -0.50 21.48 16.43
N ALA A 239 -0.96 22.39 17.29
CA ALA A 239 -0.72 22.32 18.74
C ALA A 239 -1.46 21.16 19.43
N GLN A 240 -2.37 20.49 18.71
CA GLN A 240 -3.09 19.30 19.18
C GLN A 240 -2.28 18.01 18.95
N ASN A 241 -1.18 18.07 18.20
CA ASN A 241 -0.38 16.90 17.88
C ASN A 241 0.48 16.50 19.08
N ASP A 242 0.62 15.19 19.30
CA ASP A 242 1.47 14.69 20.36
C ASP A 242 2.96 14.89 20.04
N VAL A 243 3.78 15.01 21.09
CA VAL A 243 5.23 15.19 20.97
C VAL A 243 5.93 14.08 20.14
N PRO A 244 5.57 12.79 20.27
CA PRO A 244 6.12 11.72 19.43
C PRO A 244 5.78 11.90 17.96
N ASP A 245 4.55 12.31 17.63
CA ASP A 245 4.11 12.50 16.25
C ASP A 245 4.84 13.63 15.56
N GLU A 246 5.06 14.76 16.26
CA GLU A 246 5.89 15.83 15.72
C GLU A 246 7.34 15.36 15.49
N ALA A 247 7.88 14.54 16.40
CA ALA A 247 9.24 14.01 16.27
C ALA A 247 9.35 13.07 15.07
N GLU A 248 8.34 12.24 14.86
CA GLU A 248 8.25 11.34 13.72
C GLU A 248 8.06 12.09 12.40
N ALA A 249 7.20 13.12 12.37
CA ALA A 249 7.07 14.02 11.23
C ALA A 249 8.43 14.66 10.87
N ARG A 250 9.16 15.18 11.87
CA ARG A 250 10.50 15.73 11.66
C ARG A 250 11.48 14.67 11.13
N ARG A 251 11.42 13.44 11.64
CA ARG A 251 12.25 12.30 11.20
C ARG A 251 11.99 11.97 9.73
N ILE A 252 10.73 11.79 9.35
CA ILE A 252 10.29 11.50 7.97
C ILE A 252 10.78 12.59 7.02
N ILE A 253 10.50 13.87 7.32
CA ILE A 253 10.92 14.98 6.44
C ILE A 253 12.44 15.04 6.32
N SER A 254 13.17 14.78 7.41
CA SER A 254 14.63 14.78 7.43
C SER A 254 15.25 13.63 6.62
N GLN A 255 14.63 12.45 6.65
CA GLN A 255 15.04 11.28 5.87
C GLN A 255 14.80 11.49 4.37
N VAL A 256 13.60 11.96 4.02
CA VAL A 256 13.17 12.09 2.63
C VAL A 256 13.80 13.31 1.95
N VAL A 257 14.08 14.37 2.71
CA VAL A 257 14.58 15.65 2.18
C VAL A 257 15.82 16.13 2.95
N PRO A 258 16.93 15.37 2.94
CA PRO A 258 18.09 15.68 3.76
C PRO A 258 18.76 17.00 3.37
N PHE A 259 18.53 17.51 2.15
CA PHE A 259 19.03 18.81 1.73
C PHE A 259 18.43 19.98 2.53
N LEU A 260 17.27 19.80 3.19
CA LEU A 260 16.76 20.79 4.14
C LEU A 260 17.62 20.81 5.40
N VAL A 261 17.92 19.64 5.96
CA VAL A 261 18.63 19.48 7.24
C VAL A 261 20.13 19.75 7.10
N ALA A 262 20.76 19.36 5.99
CA ALA A 262 22.19 19.56 5.78
C ALA A 262 22.52 21.01 5.46
N ARG A 263 23.18 21.74 6.38
CA ARG A 263 23.42 23.19 6.27
C ARG A 263 24.01 23.66 4.94
N GLN A 264 24.93 22.88 4.37
CA GLN A 264 25.67 23.22 3.15
C GLN A 264 25.21 22.44 1.92
N SER A 265 24.01 21.85 1.95
CA SER A 265 23.52 21.09 0.80
C SER A 265 23.35 21.98 -0.44
N GLN A 266 23.84 21.50 -1.58
CA GLN A 266 23.74 22.14 -2.89
C GLN A 266 22.88 21.32 -3.86
N VAL A 267 22.01 20.46 -3.33
CA VAL A 267 21.14 19.62 -4.16
C VAL A 267 20.24 20.50 -5.01
N LEU A 268 20.26 20.24 -6.32
CA LEU A 268 19.46 20.93 -7.30
C LEU A 268 18.86 19.92 -8.26
N TYR A 269 17.53 19.91 -8.35
CA TYR A 269 16.82 19.07 -9.32
C TYR A 269 16.50 19.88 -10.57
N SER A 270 16.81 19.33 -11.73
CA SER A 270 16.58 19.95 -13.03
C SER A 270 15.26 19.52 -13.69
N THR A 271 14.66 18.43 -13.22
CA THR A 271 13.42 17.85 -13.76
C THR A 271 12.53 17.29 -12.65
N LEU A 272 11.23 17.19 -12.90
CA LEU A 272 10.29 16.56 -11.97
C LEU A 272 10.65 15.09 -11.70
N SER A 273 10.97 14.33 -12.75
CA SER A 273 11.34 12.91 -12.63
C SER A 273 12.54 12.73 -11.69
N SER A 274 13.60 13.55 -11.83
CA SER A 274 14.77 13.46 -10.95
C SER A 274 14.44 13.71 -9.48
N ALA A 275 13.57 14.70 -9.19
CA ALA A 275 13.15 15.01 -7.83
C ALA A 275 12.30 13.88 -7.24
N VAL A 276 11.34 13.38 -8.01
CA VAL A 276 10.42 12.32 -7.57
C VAL A 276 11.16 10.99 -7.36
N THR A 277 12.04 10.60 -8.28
CA THR A 277 12.83 9.36 -8.16
C THR A 277 13.77 9.41 -6.97
N ASP A 278 14.47 10.53 -6.73
CA ASP A 278 15.34 10.68 -5.56
C ASP A 278 14.54 10.60 -4.25
N VAL A 279 13.42 11.34 -4.16
CA VAL A 279 12.52 11.27 -3.00
C VAL A 279 11.99 9.86 -2.78
N TRP A 280 11.55 9.18 -3.84
CA TRP A 280 11.02 7.84 -3.74
C TRP A 280 12.08 6.85 -3.21
N SER A 281 13.32 6.95 -3.69
CA SER A 281 14.42 6.08 -3.26
C SER A 281 14.77 6.20 -1.77
N ARG A 282 14.33 7.28 -1.10
CA ARG A 282 14.60 7.56 0.31
C ARG A 282 13.52 7.05 1.26
N PHE A 283 12.36 6.65 0.75
CA PHE A 283 11.36 5.95 1.55
C PHE A 283 11.84 4.54 1.89
N ASP A 284 11.43 4.04 3.05
CA ASP A 284 11.74 2.67 3.42
C ASP A 284 11.10 1.68 2.43
N PRO A 285 11.77 0.57 2.08
CA PRO A 285 11.24 -0.39 1.11
C PRO A 285 9.87 -0.92 1.54
N GLY A 286 8.90 -0.84 0.63
CA GLY A 286 7.52 -1.29 0.88
C GLY A 286 6.59 -0.24 1.47
N THR A 287 7.10 0.90 1.96
CA THR A 287 6.26 1.97 2.54
C THR A 287 5.49 2.74 1.48
N VAL A 288 6.13 3.03 0.34
CA VAL A 288 5.51 3.80 -0.76
C VAL A 288 5.57 3.00 -2.05
N GLY A 289 4.43 2.43 -2.44
CA GLY A 289 4.22 1.86 -3.77
C GLY A 289 3.89 2.92 -4.82
N ALA A 290 3.92 2.54 -6.09
CA ALA A 290 3.59 3.43 -7.22
C ALA A 290 2.17 4.03 -7.11
N GLY A 291 1.21 3.25 -6.60
CA GLY A 291 -0.15 3.72 -6.33
C GLY A 291 -0.19 4.84 -5.29
N SER A 292 0.47 4.65 -4.14
CA SER A 292 0.58 5.66 -3.08
C SER A 292 1.29 6.92 -3.59
N LEU A 293 2.39 6.76 -4.34
CA LEU A 293 3.09 7.90 -4.94
C LEU A 293 2.20 8.68 -5.92
N SER A 294 1.35 8.01 -6.71
CA SER A 294 0.41 8.68 -7.60
C SER A 294 -0.58 9.58 -6.82
N VAL A 295 -1.00 9.16 -5.62
CA VAL A 295 -1.85 9.96 -4.73
C VAL A 295 -1.08 11.16 -4.19
N LEU A 296 0.16 10.97 -3.73
CA LEU A 296 1.01 12.07 -3.25
C LEU A 296 1.25 13.12 -4.34
N LEU A 297 1.51 12.70 -5.57
CA LEU A 297 1.70 13.64 -6.69
C LEU A 297 0.39 14.35 -7.04
N ARG A 298 -0.77 13.70 -6.90
CA ARG A 298 -2.06 14.39 -7.00
C ARG A 298 -2.19 15.49 -5.94
N ASP A 299 -1.80 15.23 -4.69
CA ASP A 299 -1.78 16.27 -3.63
C ASP A 299 -0.91 17.45 -4.02
N LEU A 300 0.29 17.17 -4.53
CA LEU A 300 1.20 18.23 -4.99
C LEU A 300 0.57 19.06 -6.10
N SER A 301 -0.14 18.44 -7.04
CA SER A 301 -0.83 19.16 -8.11
C SER A 301 -1.91 20.10 -7.58
N ILE A 302 -2.50 19.80 -6.42
CA ILE A 302 -3.49 20.65 -5.74
C ILE A 302 -2.77 21.78 -4.99
N ILE A 303 -1.74 21.44 -4.19
CA ILE A 303 -0.99 22.41 -3.38
C ILE A 303 -0.27 23.44 -4.26
N ALA A 304 0.34 22.99 -5.37
CA ALA A 304 1.11 23.85 -6.26
C ALA A 304 0.26 24.69 -7.21
N ARG A 305 -1.03 24.38 -7.38
CA ARG A 305 -1.90 25.05 -8.34
C ARG A 305 -2.26 26.46 -7.86
N PRO A 306 -1.93 27.52 -8.62
CA PRO A 306 -2.31 28.87 -8.25
C PRO A 306 -3.82 29.07 -8.34
N ARG A 307 -4.38 29.88 -7.44
CA ARG A 307 -5.78 30.30 -7.46
C ARG A 307 -6.07 31.15 -8.71
N LEU A 308 -7.21 30.88 -9.36
CA LEU A 308 -7.65 31.61 -10.56
C LEU A 308 -8.31 32.96 -10.23
N ILE A 309 -8.93 33.05 -9.06
CA ILE A 309 -9.64 34.24 -8.59
C ILE A 309 -9.01 34.66 -7.27
N VAL A 310 -8.52 35.89 -7.21
CA VAL A 310 -8.05 36.54 -6.00
C VAL A 310 -9.02 37.67 -5.70
N THR A 311 -9.68 37.61 -4.54
CA THR A 311 -10.43 38.75 -4.02
C THR A 311 -9.42 39.80 -3.60
N ALA A 312 -9.36 40.92 -4.32
CA ALA A 312 -8.51 42.03 -3.91
C ALA A 312 -9.08 42.61 -2.62
N SER A 313 -8.48 42.28 -1.47
CA SER A 313 -8.70 43.04 -0.25
C SER A 313 -7.97 44.38 -0.36
N SER A 314 -8.47 45.41 0.31
CA SER A 314 -7.88 46.75 0.31
C SER A 314 -6.46 46.78 0.93
N ASP A 315 -6.06 45.69 1.61
CA ASP A 315 -4.78 45.52 2.27
C ASP A 315 -3.82 44.72 1.37
N ASN A 316 -3.06 45.44 0.54
CA ASN A 316 -2.02 44.90 -0.37
C ASN A 316 -0.87 44.11 0.33
N SER A 317 -0.94 43.90 1.64
CA SER A 317 0.12 43.27 2.46
C SER A 317 -0.18 41.83 2.88
N SER A 318 -1.43 41.34 2.74
CA SER A 318 -1.75 39.98 3.20
C SER A 318 -1.34 38.92 2.18
N LEU A 319 -0.39 38.06 2.55
CA LEU A 319 0.01 36.88 1.76
C LEU A 319 -1.15 35.92 1.46
N SER A 320 -2.27 36.03 2.20
CA SER A 320 -3.47 35.21 1.99
C SER A 320 -4.05 35.33 0.58
N ASP A 321 -3.86 36.50 -0.02
CA ASP A 321 -4.44 36.86 -1.31
C ASP A 321 -3.51 36.49 -2.47
N HIS A 322 -2.28 36.05 -2.18
CA HIS A 322 -1.34 35.62 -3.21
C HIS A 322 -1.88 34.39 -3.98
N PRO A 323 -1.76 34.31 -5.31
CA PRO A 323 -2.23 33.16 -6.10
C PRO A 323 -1.68 31.81 -5.59
N SER A 324 -0.44 31.80 -5.07
CA SER A 324 0.23 30.62 -4.52
C SER A 324 0.07 30.46 -3.00
N ALA A 325 -0.97 31.04 -2.37
CA ALA A 325 -1.17 30.99 -0.92
C ALA A 325 -1.26 29.56 -0.35
N THR A 326 -1.77 28.58 -1.12
CA THR A 326 -1.81 27.17 -0.71
C THR A 326 -0.40 26.59 -0.57
N LEU A 327 0.45 26.78 -1.58
CA LEU A 327 1.86 26.36 -1.52
C LEU A 327 2.59 27.03 -0.35
N LEU A 328 2.39 28.34 -0.17
CA LEU A 328 3.00 29.08 0.94
C LEU A 328 2.53 28.58 2.32
N ALA A 329 1.27 28.16 2.46
CA ALA A 329 0.77 27.58 3.70
C ALA A 329 1.45 26.23 4.03
N ALA A 330 1.68 25.37 3.03
CA ALA A 330 2.42 24.12 3.23
C ALA A 330 3.87 24.36 3.69
N LEU A 331 4.57 25.34 3.08
CA LEU A 331 5.92 25.72 3.51
C LEU A 331 5.92 26.36 4.91
N SER A 332 4.84 27.07 5.26
CA SER A 332 4.67 27.69 6.58
C SER A 332 4.47 26.65 7.67
N ASP A 333 3.65 25.65 7.41
CA ASP A 333 3.44 24.50 8.31
C ASP A 333 4.76 23.78 8.59
N LEU A 334 5.52 23.44 7.55
CA LEU A 334 6.87 22.87 7.72
C LEU A 334 7.80 23.79 8.51
N SER A 335 7.76 25.11 8.25
CA SER A 335 8.60 26.06 9.00
C SER A 335 8.23 26.08 10.49
N CYS A 336 6.95 25.96 10.83
CA CYS A 336 6.47 25.85 12.20
C CYS A 336 6.87 24.52 12.84
N LEU A 337 6.76 23.39 12.12
CA LEU A 337 7.18 22.06 12.60
C LEU A 337 8.67 22.02 13.02
N PHE A 338 9.52 22.76 12.31
CA PHE A 338 10.96 22.88 12.57
C PHE A 338 11.33 24.13 13.40
N ALA A 339 10.37 24.76 14.07
CA ALA A 339 10.64 25.86 14.98
C ALA A 339 11.38 25.38 16.24
N PRO A 340 12.38 26.14 16.73
CA PRO A 340 12.99 25.84 18.01
C PRO A 340 11.96 25.97 19.13
N ARG A 341 12.02 25.07 20.12
CA ARG A 341 11.16 25.11 21.32
C ARG A 341 11.48 26.28 22.25
N SER A 342 12.63 26.92 22.08
CA SER A 342 13.02 28.15 22.79
C SER A 342 12.81 29.38 21.90
N ILE A 343 12.36 30.47 22.52
CA ILE A 343 12.27 31.79 21.88
C ILE A 343 13.68 32.20 21.45
N GLY A 344 13.94 32.26 20.14
CA GLY A 344 15.28 32.49 19.62
C GLY A 344 15.37 32.59 18.10
N VAL A 345 16.61 32.76 17.62
CA VAL A 345 16.96 32.91 16.20
C VAL A 345 16.41 31.71 15.40
N PRO A 346 15.79 31.96 14.23
CA PRO A 346 15.25 30.87 13.41
C PRO A 346 16.30 29.84 13.03
N SER A 347 15.90 28.56 13.03
CA SER A 347 16.79 27.47 12.63
C SER A 347 17.21 27.61 11.16
N HIS A 348 18.36 27.03 10.77
CA HIS A 348 18.79 27.07 9.37
C HIS A 348 17.77 26.38 8.43
N ILE A 349 17.00 25.42 8.95
CA ILE A 349 15.91 24.77 8.22
C ILE A 349 14.79 25.77 7.95
N GLN A 350 14.36 26.53 8.95
CA GLN A 350 13.39 27.61 8.77
C GLN A 350 13.90 28.68 7.80
N MET A 351 15.19 29.03 7.85
CA MET A 351 15.77 29.98 6.88
C MET A 351 15.69 29.45 5.44
N LYS A 352 15.95 28.16 5.21
CA LYS A 352 15.78 27.54 3.89
C LYS A 352 14.32 27.50 3.44
N LEU A 353 13.39 27.16 4.33
CA LEU A 353 11.96 27.16 4.02
C LEU A 353 11.46 28.57 3.69
N ARG A 354 11.92 29.59 4.43
CA ARG A 354 11.69 31.00 4.09
C ARG A 354 12.30 31.38 2.74
N PHE A 355 13.48 30.87 2.41
CA PHE A 355 14.10 31.08 1.10
C PHE A 355 13.28 30.44 -0.04
N TYR A 356 12.78 29.21 0.14
CA TYR A 356 11.84 28.60 -0.81
C TYR A 356 10.54 29.39 -0.93
N ALA A 357 9.99 29.90 0.18
CA ALA A 357 8.82 30.78 0.16
C ALA A 357 9.10 32.09 -0.60
N ALA A 358 10.27 32.70 -0.42
CA ALA A 358 10.70 33.87 -1.19
C ALA A 358 10.78 33.56 -2.69
N GLN A 359 11.30 32.38 -3.05
CA GLN A 359 11.36 31.93 -4.44
C GLN A 359 9.95 31.73 -5.03
N VAL A 360 9.00 31.23 -4.24
CA VAL A 360 7.58 31.10 -4.65
C VAL A 360 6.97 32.47 -4.91
N LEU A 361 7.14 33.43 -4.00
CA LEU A 361 6.66 34.81 -4.18
C LEU A 361 7.31 35.49 -5.39
N SER A 362 8.57 35.16 -5.66
CA SER A 362 9.29 35.69 -6.80
C SER A 362 8.83 35.05 -8.11
N THR A 363 8.31 33.82 -8.11
CA THR A 363 8.07 33.03 -9.34
C THR A 363 6.69 33.34 -9.94
N PRO A 364 6.58 33.57 -11.27
CA PRO A 364 5.30 33.89 -11.89
C PRO A 364 4.27 32.75 -11.72
N PRO A 365 2.99 33.05 -11.44
CA PRO A 365 1.97 32.02 -11.25
C PRO A 365 1.82 31.05 -12.43
N LEU A 366 2.07 31.50 -13.66
CA LEU A 366 2.02 30.64 -14.85
C LEU A 366 3.02 29.48 -14.78
N VAL A 367 4.19 29.68 -14.16
CA VAL A 367 5.19 28.62 -13.99
C VAL A 367 4.65 27.54 -13.06
N PHE A 368 4.03 27.93 -11.93
CA PHE A 368 3.42 26.97 -11.01
C PHE A 368 2.17 26.29 -11.60
N ARG A 369 1.43 26.98 -12.49
CA ARG A 369 0.34 26.34 -13.24
C ARG A 369 0.87 25.26 -14.19
N ALA A 370 1.94 25.56 -14.94
CA ALA A 370 2.58 24.58 -15.81
C ALA A 370 3.13 23.39 -15.01
N LEU A 371 3.82 23.67 -13.90
CA LEU A 371 4.31 22.64 -12.97
C LEU A 371 3.18 21.77 -12.41
N ALA A 372 2.07 22.37 -11.97
CA ALA A 372 0.93 21.62 -11.44
C ALA A 372 0.30 20.70 -12.51
N ASN A 373 0.32 21.09 -13.78
CA ASN A 373 -0.13 20.24 -14.89
C ASN A 373 0.88 19.10 -15.14
N GLU A 374 2.17 19.40 -15.19
CA GLU A 374 3.24 18.40 -15.35
C GLU A 374 3.17 17.33 -14.24
N ILE A 375 3.02 17.75 -12.98
CA ILE A 375 2.84 16.85 -11.83
C ILE A 375 1.59 15.99 -12.00
N GLN A 376 0.48 16.59 -12.43
CA GLN A 376 -0.79 15.87 -12.62
C GLN A 376 -0.68 14.81 -13.73
N ASP A 377 0.00 15.12 -14.83
CA ASP A 377 0.22 14.17 -15.92
C ASP A 377 1.15 13.03 -15.50
N TYR A 378 2.21 13.34 -14.75
CA TYR A 378 3.10 12.32 -14.17
C TYR A 378 2.34 11.39 -13.21
N ALA A 379 1.46 11.93 -12.36
CA ALA A 379 0.61 11.15 -11.46
C ALA A 379 -0.34 10.19 -12.21
N ARG A 380 -0.91 10.65 -13.33
CA ARG A 380 -1.78 9.82 -14.18
C ARG A 380 -1.01 8.69 -14.86
N ALA A 381 0.21 8.97 -15.34
CA ALA A 381 1.07 7.96 -15.95
C ALA A 381 1.40 6.83 -14.96
N LEU A 382 1.84 7.18 -13.74
CA LEU A 382 2.10 6.20 -12.67
C LEU A 382 0.86 5.36 -12.35
N LYS A 383 -0.32 5.99 -12.27
CA LYS A 383 -1.57 5.26 -12.00
C LYS A 383 -1.94 4.29 -13.13
N ALA A 384 -1.69 4.68 -14.38
CA ALA A 384 -1.96 3.82 -15.55
C ALA A 384 -1.03 2.60 -15.60
N GLU A 385 0.24 2.76 -15.23
CA GLU A 385 1.19 1.64 -15.14
C GLU A 385 0.75 0.61 -14.09
N VAL A 386 0.34 1.06 -12.90
CA VAL A 386 -0.21 0.17 -11.85
C VAL A 386 -1.45 -0.57 -12.33
N GLY A 387 -2.37 0.12 -13.01
CA GLY A 387 -3.57 -0.48 -13.57
C GLY A 387 -3.27 -1.52 -14.65
N SER A 388 -2.30 -1.27 -15.53
CA SER A 388 -1.87 -2.18 -16.59
C SER A 388 -1.23 -3.46 -16.03
N VAL A 389 -0.37 -3.33 -15.00
CA VAL A 389 0.27 -4.47 -14.33
C VAL A 389 -0.76 -5.36 -13.61
N MET A 390 -1.79 -4.78 -12.99
CA MET A 390 -2.88 -5.55 -12.38
C MET A 390 -3.81 -6.22 -13.40
N SER A 391 -3.88 -5.71 -14.63
CA SER A 391 -4.72 -6.25 -15.71
C SER A 391 -4.05 -7.41 -16.47
N ASN A 392 -2.75 -7.62 -16.29
CA ASN A 392 -1.95 -8.62 -17.01
C ASN A 392 -1.17 -9.52 -16.03
N PRO A 393 -1.77 -10.64 -15.55
CA PRO A 393 -1.12 -11.54 -14.60
C PRO A 393 0.13 -12.26 -15.17
N SER A 394 0.42 -12.13 -16.47
CA SER A 394 1.55 -12.79 -17.15
C SER A 394 2.92 -12.16 -16.88
N LEU A 395 3.02 -11.07 -16.12
CA LEU A 395 4.28 -10.35 -15.85
C LEU A 395 4.75 -10.38 -14.38
N GLN A 396 4.03 -11.06 -13.49
CA GLN A 396 4.34 -11.14 -12.06
C GLN A 396 5.57 -12.00 -11.69
N GLY A 397 6.42 -12.35 -12.66
CA GLY A 397 7.50 -13.34 -12.50
C GLY A 397 8.88 -12.90 -13.00
N LYS A 398 9.24 -11.62 -12.95
CA LYS A 398 10.64 -11.20 -13.16
C LYS A 398 11.12 -10.31 -12.03
N ASN A 399 11.76 -10.95 -11.05
CA ASN A 399 12.68 -10.31 -10.13
C ASN A 399 13.61 -9.36 -10.91
N LEU A 400 13.57 -8.08 -10.58
CA LEU A 400 14.61 -7.13 -10.94
C LEU A 400 15.78 -7.39 -9.99
N ASP A 401 16.61 -8.35 -10.38
CA ASP A 401 17.89 -8.60 -9.74
C ASP A 401 18.82 -7.41 -9.98
N ALA A 402 19.45 -6.97 -8.90
CA ALA A 402 20.40 -5.88 -8.90
C ALA A 402 21.60 -6.24 -9.78
N SER A 403 21.92 -5.41 -10.77
CA SER A 403 23.18 -5.52 -11.48
C SER A 403 23.75 -4.12 -11.72
N GLN A 404 24.81 -3.86 -10.97
CA GLN A 404 25.75 -2.75 -11.06
C GLN A 404 26.11 -2.39 -12.52
N PRO A 405 26.33 -1.11 -12.85
CA PRO A 405 27.05 -0.78 -14.07
C PRO A 405 28.53 -1.11 -13.87
N LYS A 406 28.99 -2.19 -14.53
CA LYS A 406 30.41 -2.53 -14.67
C LYS A 406 31.15 -1.40 -15.38
N LEU A 407 32.25 -0.94 -14.77
CA LEU A 407 33.33 -0.24 -15.44
C LEU A 407 33.78 -1.05 -16.66
N ALA A 408 33.69 -0.46 -17.85
CA ALA A 408 34.40 -0.94 -19.03
C ALA A 408 35.69 -0.11 -19.16
N SER A 409 36.75 -0.61 -18.51
CA SER A 409 38.13 -0.37 -18.90
C SER A 409 38.38 -1.00 -20.26
N ASN A 410 38.92 -0.24 -21.21
CA ASN A 410 39.49 -0.79 -22.44
C ASN A 410 40.95 -0.32 -22.54
N PRO A 411 41.94 -1.23 -22.56
CA PRO A 411 43.34 -0.88 -22.71
C PRO A 411 43.84 -1.04 -24.16
N ASP A 412 44.91 -0.30 -24.42
CA ASP A 412 45.99 -0.52 -25.39
C ASP A 412 45.76 -0.37 -26.90
N ILE A 413 46.32 0.72 -27.46
CA ILE A 413 47.34 0.68 -28.54
C ILE A 413 48.38 1.83 -28.35
N ILE A 414 49.46 1.50 -27.64
CA ILE A 414 50.91 1.61 -27.96
C ILE A 414 51.44 2.72 -28.93
N THR A 415 52.35 3.53 -28.33
CA THR A 415 53.59 4.22 -28.80
C THR A 415 53.55 5.34 -29.85
N SER A 416 54.05 6.52 -29.46
CA SER A 416 55.46 6.91 -29.65
C SER A 416 55.72 8.27 -28.99
N GLY A 417 56.77 8.37 -28.18
CA GLY A 417 57.09 9.56 -27.39
C GLY A 417 57.84 10.64 -28.16
N GLN A 418 57.83 11.84 -27.60
CA GLN A 418 59.01 12.71 -27.54
C GLN A 418 58.77 13.81 -26.49
N SER A 419 59.69 13.84 -25.53
CA SER A 419 59.95 14.88 -24.54
C SER A 419 60.41 16.18 -25.19
N PHE A 420 59.97 17.35 -24.68
CA PHE A 420 60.85 18.52 -24.44
C PHE A 420 60.18 19.47 -23.42
N GLY A 421 61.01 20.00 -22.52
CA GLY A 421 60.63 20.87 -21.39
C GLY A 421 60.46 22.36 -21.75
N PRO A 422 60.48 23.26 -20.74
CA PRO A 422 59.66 24.48 -20.69
C PRO A 422 60.38 25.77 -21.13
N SER A 423 59.60 26.79 -21.52
CA SER A 423 60.00 28.20 -21.61
C SER A 423 58.72 29.04 -21.52
N GLU A 424 58.47 29.78 -20.44
CA GLU A 424 58.83 31.19 -20.24
C GLU A 424 58.61 32.09 -21.47
N TYR A 425 57.73 33.10 -21.32
CA TYR A 425 57.68 34.44 -21.94
C TYR A 425 56.20 34.92 -21.83
N LEU A 426 55.80 35.76 -20.87
CA LEU A 426 55.97 37.23 -20.85
C LEU A 426 55.58 37.90 -22.18
N GLN A 427 54.29 38.26 -22.30
CA GLN A 427 53.82 39.60 -22.69
C GLN A 427 52.33 39.77 -22.37
#